data_AF-A0A290ZMW8-F1
#
_entry.id   AF-A0A290ZMW8-F1
#
_cell.length_a   1.000
_cell.length_b   1.000
_cell.length_c   1.000
_cell.angle_alpha   90.00
_cell.angle_beta   90.00
_cell.angle_gamma   90.00
#
_symmetry.space_group_name_H-M   'P 1'
#
loop_
_entity.id
_entity.type
_entity.pdbx_description
1 polymer ?
#
loop_
_entity_poly.entity_id
_entity_poly.type
_entity_poly.pdbx_seq_one_letter_code
_entity_poly.pdbx_strand_id
1 'polypeptide(L)'
;MVGCSALSGLALGDRMMSEQADLFPRAPILDWLPGETLFSLVSRIHGLWGAQDAGRTASLLFGDRRRGTQHDLPGHLGDFVARTEGLLGDADALARERTLLAFYRHFMSERAEQAAVEDMVSGNIAHLKFRMGLLTSRFRANHPLKACVACMSRDVQEYGWAYWHTRHQHPGVWWCRDHGVFLRESRLKSTA
;
A
#
# COMPACT_ATOMS: atom_id res chain seq x y z
N MET A 1 45.70 -61.93 -13.15
CA MET A 1 46.34 -61.06 -12.15
C MET A 1 45.32 -59.98 -11.81
N VAL A 2 44.89 -60.01 -10.56
CA VAL A 2 44.03 -59.11 -9.76
C VAL A 2 43.52 -57.82 -10.42
N GLY A 3 42.20 -57.58 -10.32
CA GLY A 3 41.58 -56.28 -10.61
C GLY A 3 40.05 -56.30 -10.49
N CYS A 4 39.57 -56.37 -9.25
CA CYS A 4 38.15 -56.33 -8.86
C CYS A 4 37.68 -54.86 -8.73
N SER A 5 36.54 -54.50 -9.31
CA SER A 5 35.72 -53.37 -8.82
C SER A 5 34.27 -53.43 -9.32
N ALA A 6 33.44 -53.95 -8.41
CA ALA A 6 32.02 -53.70 -8.11
C ALA A 6 31.10 -52.92 -9.09
N LEU A 7 30.01 -53.62 -9.42
CA LEU A 7 28.60 -53.19 -9.50
C LEU A 7 28.24 -51.83 -8.86
N SER A 8 27.36 -51.07 -9.54
CA SER A 8 26.20 -50.28 -9.03
C SER A 8 25.89 -49.18 -10.06
N GLY A 9 24.67 -48.89 -10.52
CA GLY A 9 23.32 -49.35 -10.22
C GLY A 9 22.35 -48.61 -11.15
N LEU A 10 21.28 -49.29 -11.54
CA LEU A 10 20.07 -48.70 -12.13
C LEU A 10 19.34 -47.84 -11.09
N ALA A 11 18.88 -46.65 -11.50
CA ALA A 11 17.68 -45.96 -11.01
C ALA A 11 17.52 -44.70 -11.89
N LEU A 12 16.65 -44.64 -12.90
CA LEU A 12 15.19 -44.56 -12.79
C LEU A 12 14.78 -43.78 -11.54
N GLY A 13 14.57 -42.49 -11.74
CA GLY A 13 14.12 -41.56 -10.73
C GLY A 13 13.74 -40.26 -11.41
N ASP A 14 12.71 -40.31 -12.25
CA ASP A 14 11.84 -39.16 -12.50
C ASP A 14 11.52 -38.54 -11.14
N ARG A 15 12.18 -37.42 -10.82
CA ARG A 15 11.72 -36.54 -9.76
C ARG A 15 10.48 -35.84 -10.30
N MET A 16 9.38 -36.57 -10.26
CA MET A 16 8.03 -36.02 -10.25
C MET A 16 7.97 -35.14 -9.00
N MET A 17 8.33 -33.86 -9.17
CA MET A 17 8.06 -32.85 -8.17
C MET A 17 6.55 -32.80 -8.04
N SER A 18 6.08 -33.33 -6.92
CA SER A 18 4.69 -33.29 -6.51
C SER A 18 4.24 -31.83 -6.47
N GLU A 19 3.65 -31.36 -7.57
CA GLU A 19 2.87 -30.14 -7.65
C GLU A 19 1.56 -30.38 -6.90
N GLN A 20 1.67 -30.48 -5.57
CA GLN A 20 0.51 -30.36 -4.71
C GLN A 20 0.09 -28.89 -4.80
N ALA A 21 -0.84 -28.61 -5.72
CA ALA A 21 -1.53 -27.33 -5.76
C ALA A 21 -2.09 -27.08 -4.35
N ASP A 22 -1.59 -26.02 -3.72
CA ASP A 22 -2.07 -25.58 -2.41
C ASP A 22 -3.57 -25.31 -2.55
N LEU A 23 -4.40 -26.16 -1.92
CA LEU A 23 -5.85 -26.10 -2.04
C LEU A 23 -6.41 -24.77 -1.52
N PHE A 24 -5.62 -24.08 -0.70
CA PHE A 24 -5.91 -22.76 -0.16
C PHE A 24 -4.67 -21.89 -0.30
N PRO A 25 -4.47 -21.18 -1.44
CA PRO A 25 -3.34 -20.27 -1.58
C PRO A 25 -3.33 -19.27 -0.42
N ARG A 26 -2.15 -18.67 -0.18
CA ARG A 26 -1.95 -17.58 0.80
C ARG A 26 -3.14 -16.63 0.84
N ALA A 27 -3.43 -16.10 2.03
CA ALA A 27 -4.56 -15.22 2.29
C ALA A 27 -4.78 -14.24 1.13
N PRO A 28 -6.02 -14.13 0.60
CA PRO A 28 -6.28 -13.40 -0.63
C PRO A 28 -5.79 -11.96 -0.49
N ILE A 29 -4.97 -11.54 -1.45
CA ILE A 29 -4.55 -10.15 -1.61
C ILE A 29 -5.56 -9.48 -2.53
N LEU A 30 -6.06 -8.32 -2.12
CA LEU A 30 -7.04 -7.57 -2.91
C LEU A 30 -6.34 -6.78 -4.01
N ASP A 31 -6.99 -6.68 -5.18
CA ASP A 31 -6.55 -5.78 -6.24
C ASP A 31 -6.91 -4.32 -5.93
N TRP A 32 -6.23 -3.42 -6.63
CA TRP A 32 -6.47 -1.98 -6.60
C TRP A 32 -7.84 -1.61 -7.19
N LEU A 33 -8.56 -0.73 -6.50
CA LEU A 33 -9.70 -0.02 -7.08
C LEU A 33 -9.26 1.27 -7.81
N PRO A 34 -10.09 1.80 -8.73
CA PRO A 34 -9.76 3.00 -9.51
C PRO A 34 -9.50 4.22 -8.62
N GLY A 35 -8.29 4.77 -8.70
CA GLY A 35 -7.90 5.94 -7.89
C GLY A 35 -7.93 5.69 -6.38
N GLU A 36 -7.82 4.44 -5.93
CA GLU A 36 -7.71 4.07 -4.53
C GLU A 36 -6.35 4.46 -3.93
N THR A 37 -6.33 4.93 -2.67
CA THR A 37 -5.10 5.17 -1.91
C THR A 37 -4.51 3.88 -1.34
N LEU A 38 -3.20 3.84 -1.08
CA LEU A 38 -2.56 2.71 -0.40
C LEU A 38 -3.18 2.44 0.98
N PHE A 39 -3.48 3.51 1.72
CA PHE A 39 -4.16 3.40 3.02
C PHE A 39 -5.53 2.70 2.90
N SER A 40 -6.28 3.00 1.84
CA SER A 40 -7.56 2.34 1.58
C SER A 40 -7.38 0.86 1.29
N LEU A 41 -6.46 0.50 0.39
CA LEU A 41 -6.22 -0.90 0.06
C LEU A 41 -5.86 -1.71 1.31
N VAL A 42 -4.92 -1.20 2.12
CA VAL A 42 -4.52 -1.81 3.38
C VAL A 42 -5.70 -1.93 4.35
N SER A 43 -6.59 -0.93 4.41
CA SER A 43 -7.80 -0.97 5.23
C SER A 43 -8.79 -2.04 4.76
N ARG A 44 -8.96 -2.23 3.45
CA ARG A 44 -9.80 -3.31 2.90
C ARG A 44 -9.20 -4.68 3.18
N ILE A 45 -7.89 -4.82 3.01
CA ILE A 45 -7.17 -6.06 3.35
C ILE A 45 -7.31 -6.38 4.84
N HIS A 46 -7.16 -5.37 5.72
CA HIS A 46 -7.38 -5.52 7.16
C HIS A 46 -8.78 -6.07 7.47
N GLY A 47 -9.81 -5.47 6.88
CA GLY A 47 -11.19 -5.92 7.05
C GLY A 47 -11.44 -7.33 6.51
N LEU A 48 -10.90 -7.65 5.33
CA LEU A 48 -11.03 -8.97 4.71
C LEU A 48 -10.36 -10.07 5.53
N TRP A 49 -9.17 -9.82 6.04
CA TRP A 49 -8.44 -10.79 6.86
C TRP A 49 -9.01 -10.94 8.27
N GLY A 50 -9.93 -10.07 8.69
CA GLY A 50 -10.47 -10.06 10.05
C GLY A 50 -9.36 -9.92 11.10
N ALA A 51 -8.31 -9.16 10.80
CA ALA A 51 -7.18 -9.03 11.70
C ALA A 51 -7.61 -8.33 13.01
N GLN A 52 -7.15 -8.85 14.14
CA GLN A 52 -7.55 -8.39 15.48
C GLN A 52 -7.30 -6.89 15.71
N ASP A 53 -6.17 -6.39 15.20
CA ASP A 53 -5.80 -4.98 15.28
C ASP A 53 -5.00 -4.58 14.04
N ALA A 54 -4.92 -3.27 13.80
CA ALA A 54 -4.21 -2.74 12.65
C ALA A 54 -2.70 -3.00 12.72
N GLY A 55 -2.13 -3.06 13.92
CA GLY A 55 -0.72 -3.40 14.11
C GLY A 55 -0.39 -4.79 13.57
N ARG A 56 -1.31 -5.75 13.62
CA ARG A 56 -1.11 -7.08 13.04
C ARG A 56 -1.08 -7.01 11.51
N THR A 57 -1.99 -6.27 10.90
CA THR A 57 -1.96 -6.01 9.46
C THR A 57 -0.68 -5.28 9.05
N ALA A 58 -0.25 -4.29 9.83
CA ALA A 58 1.00 -3.57 9.62
C ALA A 58 2.22 -4.50 9.71
N SER A 59 2.28 -5.41 10.69
CA SER A 59 3.36 -6.40 10.76
C SER A 59 3.39 -7.34 9.56
N LEU A 60 2.24 -7.77 9.07
CA LEU A 60 2.15 -8.67 7.92
C LEU A 60 2.60 -7.98 6.63
N LEU A 61 2.11 -6.76 6.39
CA LEU A 61 2.33 -6.02 5.15
C LEU A 61 3.63 -5.19 5.17
N PHE A 62 4.02 -4.59 6.29
CA PHE A 62 5.17 -3.67 6.40
C PHE A 62 6.28 -4.18 7.33
N GLY A 63 6.09 -5.34 7.97
CA GLY A 63 7.11 -5.99 8.80
C GLY A 63 7.21 -5.53 10.25
N ASP A 64 6.48 -4.50 10.65
CA ASP A 64 6.43 -4.03 12.04
C ASP A 64 5.06 -3.41 12.36
N ARG A 65 4.63 -3.51 13.62
CA ARG A 65 3.30 -3.07 14.08
C ARG A 65 3.05 -1.57 13.94
N ARG A 66 4.09 -0.75 13.80
CA ARG A 66 4.00 0.71 13.76
C ARG A 66 4.27 1.32 12.38
N ARG A 67 4.69 0.50 11.41
CA ARG A 67 4.99 0.91 10.04
C ARG A 67 3.71 0.99 9.19
N GLY A 68 3.75 1.78 8.11
CA GLY A 68 2.61 1.94 7.19
C GLY A 68 1.37 2.60 7.80
N THR A 69 1.47 3.15 9.00
CA THR A 69 0.33 3.75 9.75
C THR A 69 -0.09 5.12 9.24
N GLN A 70 0.76 5.79 8.46
CA GLN A 70 0.48 7.10 7.89
C GLN A 70 -0.34 6.97 6.61
N HIS A 71 -1.51 7.58 6.57
CA HIS A 71 -2.38 7.52 5.40
C HIS A 71 -1.96 8.48 4.27
N ASP A 72 -1.12 9.47 4.58
CA ASP A 72 -0.72 10.52 3.65
C ASP A 72 0.58 10.21 2.91
N LEU A 73 1.68 10.08 3.64
CA LEU A 73 3.04 9.84 3.12
C LEU A 73 3.70 8.68 3.90
N PRO A 74 3.21 7.44 3.72
CA PRO A 74 3.73 6.28 4.44
C PRO A 74 5.20 5.98 4.11
N GLY A 75 5.92 5.50 5.12
CA GLY A 75 7.25 4.91 4.94
C GLY A 75 7.20 3.40 4.79
N HIS A 76 8.36 2.80 4.51
CA HIS A 76 8.57 1.36 4.37
C HIS A 76 7.84 0.75 3.17
N LEU A 77 7.72 1.48 2.07
CA LEU A 77 7.13 0.94 0.84
C LEU A 77 7.97 -0.20 0.25
N GLY A 78 9.29 -0.22 0.47
CA GLY A 78 10.13 -1.34 0.07
C GLY A 78 9.77 -2.64 0.80
N ASP A 79 9.52 -2.55 2.11
CA ASP A 79 9.06 -3.71 2.91
C ASP A 79 7.69 -4.19 2.43
N PHE A 80 6.78 -3.26 2.11
CA PHE A 80 5.47 -3.56 1.55
C PHE A 80 5.57 -4.39 0.27
N VAL A 81 6.31 -3.88 -0.73
CA VAL A 81 6.47 -4.53 -2.02
C VAL A 81 7.12 -5.90 -1.89
N ALA A 82 8.16 -6.03 -1.06
CA ALA A 82 8.82 -7.31 -0.82
C ALA A 82 7.87 -8.36 -0.22
N ARG A 83 7.01 -7.95 0.72
CA ARG A 83 6.06 -8.84 1.40
C ARG A 83 4.84 -9.19 0.56
N THR A 84 4.47 -8.32 -0.36
CA THR A 84 3.41 -8.57 -1.35
C THR A 84 3.96 -9.19 -2.62
N GLU A 85 5.25 -9.55 -2.65
CA GLU A 85 5.96 -10.15 -3.80
C GLU A 85 5.77 -9.34 -5.10
N GLY A 86 5.67 -8.01 -4.98
CA GLY A 86 5.42 -7.10 -6.10
C GLY A 86 4.02 -7.16 -6.73
N LEU A 87 3.10 -8.00 -6.22
CA LEU A 87 1.76 -8.17 -6.78
C LEU A 87 0.93 -6.88 -6.77
N LEU A 88 1.21 -5.97 -5.84
CA LEU A 88 0.52 -4.69 -5.69
C LEU A 88 1.26 -3.52 -6.33
N GLY A 89 2.27 -3.80 -7.17
CA GLY A 89 3.10 -2.80 -7.84
C GLY A 89 4.44 -2.57 -7.16
N ASP A 90 5.26 -1.73 -7.76
CA ASP A 90 6.56 -1.34 -7.23
C ASP A 90 6.48 -0.09 -6.32
N ALA A 91 7.52 0.13 -5.52
CA ALA A 91 7.51 1.13 -4.47
C ALA A 91 7.47 2.56 -5.02
N ASP A 92 8.00 2.79 -6.22
CA ASP A 92 8.03 4.09 -6.88
C ASP A 92 6.62 4.48 -7.35
N ALA A 93 5.95 3.59 -8.09
CA ALA A 93 4.57 3.77 -8.52
C ALA A 93 3.62 3.95 -7.32
N LEU A 94 3.78 3.12 -6.28
CA LEU A 94 2.99 3.26 -5.04
C LEU A 94 3.14 4.65 -4.42
N ALA A 95 4.38 5.13 -4.26
CA ALA A 95 4.62 6.46 -3.71
C ALA A 95 3.95 7.54 -4.58
N ARG A 96 4.20 7.52 -5.89
CA ARG A 96 3.81 8.61 -6.82
C ARG A 96 2.33 8.62 -7.19
N GLU A 97 1.61 7.51 -7.04
CA GLU A 97 0.23 7.39 -7.53
C GLU A 97 -0.78 7.05 -6.43
N ARG A 98 -0.35 6.35 -5.38
CA ARG A 98 -1.24 5.79 -4.34
C ARG A 98 -1.11 6.51 -2.99
N THR A 99 -0.37 7.61 -2.92
CA THR A 99 -0.19 8.45 -1.72
C THR A 99 -0.41 9.94 -2.01
N LEU A 100 -0.30 10.81 -1.00
CA LEU A 100 -0.36 12.25 -1.22
C LEU A 100 0.86 12.82 -1.96
N LEU A 101 1.94 12.05 -2.15
CA LEU A 101 3.03 12.48 -3.02
C LEU A 101 2.53 12.71 -4.46
N ALA A 102 1.48 11.99 -4.90
CA ALA A 102 0.81 12.21 -6.18
C ALA A 102 0.35 13.67 -6.36
N PHE A 103 -0.04 14.35 -5.29
CA PHE A 103 -0.35 15.78 -5.34
C PHE A 103 0.93 16.61 -5.33
N TYR A 104 1.79 16.38 -4.34
CA TYR A 104 2.93 17.24 -4.06
C TYR A 104 4.00 17.25 -5.16
N ARG A 105 4.18 16.13 -5.87
CA ARG A 105 5.18 15.99 -6.94
C ARG A 105 5.05 17.09 -8.01
N HIS A 106 3.84 17.56 -8.30
CA HIS A 106 3.59 18.64 -9.26
C HIS A 106 4.19 20.00 -8.85
N PHE A 107 4.59 20.15 -7.58
CA PHE A 107 5.16 21.37 -7.01
C PHE A 107 6.62 21.17 -6.57
N MET A 108 7.23 20.03 -6.92
CA MET A 108 8.58 19.65 -6.54
C MET A 108 9.49 19.61 -7.77
N SER A 109 10.79 19.78 -7.55
CA SER A 109 11.77 19.41 -8.58
C SER A 109 11.91 17.89 -8.65
N GLU A 110 12.31 17.35 -9.80
CA GLU A 110 12.53 15.90 -9.99
C GLU A 110 13.45 15.32 -8.91
N ARG A 111 14.53 16.05 -8.57
CA ARG A 111 15.46 15.65 -7.52
C ARG A 111 14.81 15.59 -6.14
N ALA A 112 13.98 16.58 -5.79
CA ALA A 112 13.29 16.59 -4.51
C ALA A 112 12.22 15.48 -4.43
N GLU A 113 11.53 15.24 -5.54
CA GLU A 113 10.55 14.18 -5.67
C GLU A 113 11.21 12.79 -5.52
N GLN A 114 12.33 12.57 -6.21
CA GLN A 114 13.08 11.32 -6.12
C GLN A 114 13.57 11.05 -4.69
N ALA A 115 14.11 12.06 -4.02
CA ALA A 115 14.52 11.94 -2.62
C ALA A 115 13.34 11.60 -1.69
N ALA A 116 12.16 12.19 -1.94
CA ALA A 116 10.96 11.86 -1.17
C ALA A 116 10.51 10.41 -1.40
N VAL A 117 10.59 9.90 -2.63
CA VAL A 117 10.32 8.47 -2.92
C VAL A 117 11.31 7.58 -2.16
N GLU A 118 12.62 7.86 -2.24
CA GLU A 118 13.66 7.10 -1.53
C GLU A 118 13.44 7.06 -0.02
N ASP A 119 13.03 8.19 0.58
CA ASP A 119 12.65 8.26 1.99
C ASP A 119 11.45 7.37 2.32
N MET A 120 10.42 7.38 1.47
CA MET A 120 9.22 6.55 1.63
C MET A 120 9.52 5.07 1.43
N VAL A 121 10.41 4.70 0.50
CA VAL A 121 10.84 3.32 0.29
C VAL A 121 11.62 2.79 1.50
N SER A 122 12.61 3.56 1.96
CA SER A 122 13.51 3.17 3.06
C SER A 122 12.90 3.30 4.46
N GLY A 123 11.84 4.10 4.61
CA GLY A 123 11.22 4.39 5.90
C GLY A 123 11.80 5.60 6.64
N ASN A 124 12.65 6.41 5.99
CA ASN A 124 13.25 7.62 6.53
C ASN A 124 12.27 8.82 6.54
N ILE A 125 11.05 8.60 7.05
CA ILE A 125 9.92 9.53 6.92
C ILE A 125 9.81 10.59 8.02
N ALA A 126 10.59 10.47 9.10
CA ALA A 126 10.49 11.35 10.27
C ALA A 126 10.61 12.84 9.93
N HIS A 127 11.49 13.18 8.96
CA HIS A 127 11.71 14.55 8.50
C HIS A 127 11.20 14.81 7.08
N LEU A 128 10.51 13.86 6.46
CA LEU A 128 10.05 13.97 5.08
C LEU A 128 9.15 15.20 4.88
N LYS A 129 8.12 15.34 5.73
CA LYS A 129 7.20 16.49 5.67
C LYS A 129 7.90 17.84 5.87
N PHE A 130 8.99 17.86 6.64
CA PHE A 130 9.81 19.05 6.82
C PHE A 130 10.61 19.36 5.54
N ARG A 131 11.30 18.36 4.97
CA ARG A 131 12.06 18.52 3.70
C ARG A 131 11.18 18.92 2.52
N MET A 132 9.94 18.45 2.50
CA MET A 132 8.93 18.84 1.52
C MET A 132 8.33 20.25 1.77
N GLY A 133 8.75 20.96 2.82
CA GLY A 133 8.24 22.28 3.15
C GLY A 133 6.78 22.30 3.63
N LEU A 134 6.19 21.14 3.97
CA LEU A 134 4.77 21.05 4.33
C LEU A 134 4.49 21.71 5.68
N LEU A 135 5.43 21.58 6.63
CA LEU A 135 5.32 22.15 7.97
C LEU A 135 5.43 23.68 7.97
N THR A 136 6.08 24.27 6.98
CA THR A 136 6.23 25.72 6.81
C THR A 136 5.18 26.31 5.87
N SER A 137 4.38 25.46 5.20
CA SER A 137 3.34 25.88 4.26
C SER A 137 2.08 26.39 4.96
N ARG A 138 1.35 27.29 4.29
CA ARG A 138 0.02 27.76 4.73
C ARG A 138 -1.06 26.67 4.69
N PHE A 139 -0.80 25.53 4.04
CA PHE A 139 -1.77 24.44 3.88
C PHE A 139 -1.95 23.59 5.15
N ARG A 140 -1.16 23.83 6.21
CA ARG A 140 -1.05 22.99 7.42
C ARG A 140 -0.64 21.56 7.07
N ALA A 141 0.28 20.96 7.83
CA ALA A 141 0.72 19.57 7.60
C ALA A 141 -0.29 18.51 8.09
N ASN A 142 -1.56 18.88 8.23
CA ASN A 142 -2.64 17.98 8.60
C ASN A 142 -3.49 17.69 7.36
N HIS A 143 -3.56 16.43 6.97
CA HIS A 143 -4.34 15.97 5.82
C HIS A 143 -5.47 15.10 6.33
N PRO A 144 -6.63 15.66 6.73
CA PRO A 144 -7.73 14.83 7.19
C PRO A 144 -8.22 13.91 6.07
N LEU A 145 -8.60 12.68 6.43
CA LEU A 145 -9.27 11.77 5.51
C LEU A 145 -10.64 12.34 5.16
N LYS A 146 -10.94 12.41 3.86
CA LYS A 146 -12.16 13.04 3.33
C LYS A 146 -12.88 12.10 2.37
N ALA A 147 -14.20 12.07 2.42
CA ALA A 147 -15.02 11.25 1.54
C ALA A 147 -16.31 11.95 1.10
N CYS A 148 -16.80 11.56 -0.08
CA CYS A 148 -18.12 11.92 -0.58
C CYS A 148 -19.09 10.77 -0.28
N VAL A 149 -20.21 11.05 0.40
CA VAL A 149 -21.21 10.01 0.73
C VAL A 149 -21.83 9.40 -0.54
N ALA A 150 -21.99 10.19 -1.60
CA ALA A 150 -22.49 9.71 -2.88
C ALA A 150 -21.46 8.82 -3.61
N CYS A 151 -20.15 9.14 -3.54
CA CYS A 151 -19.10 8.21 -3.99
C CYS A 151 -19.17 6.91 -3.21
N MET A 152 -19.21 6.96 -1.87
CA MET A 152 -19.26 5.75 -1.04
C MET A 152 -20.43 4.83 -1.41
N SER A 153 -21.61 5.40 -1.65
CA SER A 153 -22.78 4.63 -2.09
C SER A 153 -22.57 3.99 -3.46
N ARG A 154 -22.01 4.74 -4.43
CA ARG A 154 -21.65 4.22 -5.76
C ARG A 154 -20.60 3.13 -5.67
N ASP A 155 -19.54 3.35 -4.89
CA ASP A 155 -18.42 2.43 -4.74
C ASP A 155 -18.88 1.08 -4.16
N VAL A 156 -19.79 1.10 -3.17
CA VAL A 156 -20.40 -0.13 -2.63
C VAL A 156 -21.25 -0.85 -3.66
N GLN A 157 -22.04 -0.11 -4.45
CA GLN A 157 -22.88 -0.72 -5.50
C GLN A 157 -22.05 -1.35 -6.63
N GLU A 158 -20.92 -0.72 -6.99
CA GLU A 158 -20.11 -1.12 -8.14
C GLU A 158 -19.02 -2.12 -7.79
N TYR A 159 -18.35 -1.94 -6.64
CA TYR A 159 -17.18 -2.73 -6.24
C TYR A 159 -17.40 -3.54 -4.95
N GLY A 160 -18.51 -3.32 -4.24
CA GLY A 160 -18.78 -3.94 -2.94
C GLY A 160 -18.09 -3.27 -1.75
N TRP A 161 -17.32 -2.19 -1.98
CA TRP A 161 -16.57 -1.50 -0.93
C TRP A 161 -16.63 0.02 -1.13
N ALA A 162 -16.88 0.76 -0.06
CA ALA A 162 -16.51 2.17 -0.01
C ALA A 162 -15.00 2.28 0.26
N TYR A 163 -14.30 3.15 -0.46
CA TYR A 163 -12.85 3.24 -0.38
C TYR A 163 -12.36 4.70 -0.42
N TRP A 164 -11.13 4.95 0.06
CA TRP A 164 -10.57 6.30 0.03
C TRP A 164 -10.00 6.60 -1.36
N HIS A 165 -10.65 7.52 -2.07
CA HIS A 165 -10.18 8.02 -3.35
C HIS A 165 -9.02 9.01 -3.16
N THR A 166 -7.94 8.85 -3.90
CA THR A 166 -6.76 9.74 -3.89
C THR A 166 -7.15 11.20 -4.17
N ARG A 167 -8.05 11.43 -5.14
CA ARG A 167 -8.53 12.77 -5.50
C ARG A 167 -9.22 13.52 -4.36
N HIS A 168 -9.90 12.80 -3.46
CA HIS A 168 -10.53 13.41 -2.29
C HIS A 168 -9.50 13.79 -1.22
N GLN A 169 -8.36 13.11 -1.17
CA GLN A 169 -7.36 13.31 -0.12
C GLN A 169 -6.43 14.50 -0.39
N HIS A 170 -6.39 14.98 -1.65
CA HIS A 170 -5.52 16.09 -2.01
C HIS A 170 -5.72 17.33 -1.10
N PRO A 171 -4.61 18.00 -0.70
CA PRO A 171 -4.66 19.25 0.05
C PRO A 171 -5.57 20.29 -0.61
N GLY A 172 -6.39 20.97 0.19
CA GLY A 172 -7.32 22.00 -0.29
C GLY A 172 -8.58 21.49 -1.01
N VAL A 173 -8.65 20.20 -1.39
CA VAL A 173 -9.86 19.65 -2.02
C VAL A 173 -10.92 19.37 -0.95
N TRP A 174 -12.03 20.10 -1.00
CA TRP A 174 -13.19 19.95 -0.11
C TRP A 174 -14.51 19.78 -0.85
N TRP A 175 -14.47 19.71 -2.17
CA TRP A 175 -15.62 19.58 -3.04
C TRP A 175 -15.46 18.35 -3.94
N CYS A 176 -16.44 17.46 -3.91
CA CYS A 176 -16.47 16.30 -4.80
C CYS A 176 -16.84 16.75 -6.21
N ARG A 177 -15.92 16.56 -7.16
CA ARG A 177 -16.15 16.92 -8.56
C ARG A 177 -17.19 16.05 -9.27
N ASP A 178 -17.38 14.82 -8.82
CA ASP A 178 -18.25 13.86 -9.50
C ASP A 178 -19.73 14.03 -9.10
N HIS A 179 -19.97 14.54 -7.89
CA HIS A 179 -21.33 14.68 -7.33
C HIS A 179 -21.72 16.10 -6.97
N GLY A 180 -20.80 17.06 -7.03
CA GLY A 180 -21.10 18.46 -6.76
C GLY A 180 -21.52 18.72 -5.31
N VAL A 181 -20.85 18.07 -4.34
CA VAL A 181 -21.15 18.21 -2.91
C VAL A 181 -19.88 18.37 -2.09
N PHE A 182 -19.99 18.95 -0.89
CA PHE A 182 -18.87 19.02 0.05
C PHE A 182 -18.43 17.62 0.51
N LEU A 183 -17.11 17.42 0.57
CA LEU A 183 -16.52 16.25 1.20
C LEU A 183 -16.68 16.32 2.72
N ARG A 184 -16.92 15.16 3.33
CA ARG A 184 -16.98 15.01 4.77
C ARG A 184 -15.64 14.50 5.29
N GLU A 185 -15.14 15.13 6.34
CA GLU A 185 -13.97 14.67 7.08
C GLU A 185 -14.33 13.47 7.96
N SER A 186 -13.44 12.48 7.99
CA SER A 186 -13.52 11.36 8.93
C SER A 186 -13.27 11.84 10.35
N ARG A 187 -14.13 11.42 11.28
CA ARG A 187 -13.94 11.69 12.72
C ARG A 187 -12.99 10.70 13.38
N LEU A 188 -12.66 9.60 12.70
CA LEU A 188 -11.70 8.63 13.18
C LEU A 188 -10.29 9.17 12.92
N LYS A 189 -9.44 9.10 13.93
CA LYS A 189 -8.01 9.34 13.72
C LYS A 189 -7.51 8.31 12.72
N SER A 190 -6.75 8.77 11.72
CA SER A 190 -6.11 7.88 10.73
C SER A 190 -4.94 7.08 11.30
N THR A 191 -4.70 7.18 12.60
CA THR A 191 -3.81 6.27 13.33
C THR A 191 -4.55 4.94 13.51
N ALA A 192 -4.13 3.94 12.75
CA ALA A 192 -4.55 2.56 12.93
C ALA A 192 -3.95 1.97 14.22
#